data_AF-A0A251YHE1-F1
#
_entry.id   AF-A0A251YHE1-F1
#
_cell.length_a   1.000
_cell.length_b   1.000
_cell.length_c   1.000
_cell.angle_alpha   90.00
_cell.angle_beta   90.00
_cell.angle_gamma   90.00
#
_symmetry.space_group_name_H-M   'P 1'
#
loop_
_entity.id
_entity.type
_entity.pdbx_description
1 polymer ?
#
loop_
_entity_poly.entity_id
_entity_poly.type
_entity_poly.pdbx_seq_one_letter_code
_entity_poly.pdbx_strand_id
1 'polypeptide(L)'
;MQDTGTDDGGDLVQSSASESIPMRREGPDRSPTEQARFVAGYFGWSITGDAICGTDDAVALYIEDLAVALTELGWISATGIHWDRLPYGEHDAAAALRDVQRAHGWDV
;
A
#
# COMPACT_ATOMS: atom_id res chain seq x y z
N MET A 1 -11.71 -34.05 54.43
CA MET A 1 -12.93 -33.33 54.82
C MET A 1 -12.53 -32.02 55.48
N GLN A 2 -12.70 -30.92 54.76
CA GLN A 2 -12.90 -29.55 55.25
C GLN A 2 -13.75 -28.83 54.19
N ASP A 3 -15.06 -28.81 54.42
CA ASP A 3 -16.02 -27.74 54.02
C ASP A 3 -15.57 -26.41 54.69
N THR A 4 -15.84 -25.18 54.26
CA THR A 4 -16.77 -24.50 53.33
C THR A 4 -16.19 -23.08 53.17
N GLY A 5 -16.19 -22.43 52.00
CA GLY A 5 -17.30 -21.64 51.48
C GLY A 5 -16.94 -20.13 51.46
N THR A 6 -17.19 -19.45 50.32
CA THR A 6 -17.86 -18.12 50.20
C THR A 6 -17.56 -17.52 48.82
N ASP A 7 -18.64 -17.39 48.05
CA ASP A 7 -18.86 -16.61 46.83
C ASP A 7 -18.82 -15.10 47.13
N ASP A 8 -18.23 -14.28 46.25
CA ASP A 8 -18.77 -12.94 45.95
C ASP A 8 -18.15 -12.36 44.66
N GLY A 9 -19.03 -11.83 43.81
CA GLY A 9 -18.73 -11.31 42.50
C GLY A 9 -17.92 -10.01 42.53
N GLY A 10 -16.84 -9.98 41.74
CA GLY A 10 -16.15 -8.76 41.38
C GLY A 10 -16.25 -8.55 39.87
N ASP A 11 -17.18 -7.68 39.47
CA ASP A 11 -17.26 -7.06 38.16
C ASP A 11 -15.90 -6.47 37.76
N LEU A 12 -15.10 -7.23 37.01
CA LEU A 12 -13.90 -6.69 36.37
C LEU A 12 -14.35 -6.03 35.08
N VAL A 13 -14.83 -4.79 35.24
CA VAL A 13 -14.85 -3.75 34.21
C VAL A 13 -13.59 -3.92 33.37
N GLN A 14 -13.72 -4.54 32.20
CA GLN A 14 -12.70 -4.54 31.19
C GLN A 14 -12.57 -3.10 30.72
N SER A 15 -11.75 -2.34 31.44
CA SER A 15 -11.24 -1.08 30.99
C SER A 15 -10.53 -1.38 29.68
N SER A 16 -11.19 -1.04 28.56
CA SER A 16 -10.55 -0.91 27.27
C SER A 16 -9.50 0.18 27.40
N ALA A 17 -8.34 -0.19 27.94
CA ALA A 17 -7.12 0.54 27.71
C ALA A 17 -7.02 0.60 26.20
N SER A 18 -7.28 1.78 25.64
CA SER A 18 -6.94 2.08 24.26
C SER A 18 -5.45 1.78 24.15
N GLU A 19 -5.15 0.61 23.62
CA GLU A 19 -3.80 0.21 23.28
C GLU A 19 -3.33 1.33 22.37
N SER A 20 -2.42 2.15 22.90
CA SER A 20 -1.77 3.18 22.12
C SER A 20 -0.95 2.40 21.11
N ILE A 21 -1.54 2.14 19.94
CA ILE A 21 -0.88 1.45 18.85
C ILE A 21 0.43 2.19 18.67
N PRO A 22 1.58 1.56 18.94
CA PRO A 22 2.85 2.23 18.72
C PRO A 22 2.82 2.64 17.25
N MET A 23 2.91 3.96 16.99
CA MET A 23 3.07 4.49 15.64
C MET A 23 4.16 3.63 15.01
N ARG A 24 3.78 2.78 14.04
CA ARG A 24 4.75 1.95 13.32
C ARG A 24 5.77 2.94 12.80
N ARG A 25 7.00 2.83 13.32
CA ARG A 25 8.15 3.55 12.77
C ARG A 25 8.09 3.35 11.27
N GLU A 26 8.15 4.48 10.55
CA GLU A 26 8.44 4.52 9.14
C GLU A 26 9.52 3.46 8.89
N GLY A 27 9.19 2.47 8.06
CA GLY A 27 10.17 1.47 7.64
C GLY A 27 11.37 2.18 7.01
N PRO A 28 12.49 1.50 6.78
CA PRO A 28 13.62 2.11 6.06
C PRO A 28 13.08 2.84 4.82
N ASP A 29 13.49 4.10 4.63
CA ASP A 29 13.15 4.92 3.46
C ASP A 29 13.34 4.07 2.20
N ARG A 30 12.23 3.58 1.64
CA ARG A 30 12.26 2.78 0.42
C ARG A 30 12.46 3.74 -0.73
N SER A 31 13.37 3.41 -1.63
CA SER A 31 13.51 4.19 -2.85
C SER A 31 12.18 4.22 -3.62
N PRO A 32 11.89 5.29 -4.39
CA PRO A 32 10.66 5.38 -5.17
C PRO A 32 10.43 4.16 -6.07
N THR A 33 11.49 3.58 -6.64
CA THR A 33 11.38 2.39 -7.48
C THR A 33 11.08 1.13 -6.68
N GLU A 34 11.56 0.99 -5.43
CA GLU A 34 11.12 -0.09 -4.54
C GLU A 34 9.65 0.07 -4.17
N GLN A 35 9.20 1.28 -3.86
CA GLN A 35 7.79 1.54 -3.60
C GLN A 35 6.92 1.22 -4.81
N ALA A 36 7.36 1.58 -6.01
CA ALA A 36 6.69 1.22 -7.26
C ALA A 36 6.57 -0.30 -7.46
N ARG A 37 7.61 -1.08 -7.09
CA ARG A 37 7.54 -2.56 -7.13
C ARG A 37 6.49 -3.11 -6.17
N PHE A 38 6.34 -2.52 -4.98
CA PHE A 38 5.27 -2.91 -4.05
C PHE A 38 3.89 -2.58 -4.60
N VAL A 39 3.71 -1.42 -5.22
CA VAL A 39 2.44 -1.04 -5.86
C VAL A 39 2.11 -1.98 -7.04
N ALA A 40 3.10 -2.30 -7.87
CA ALA A 40 2.95 -3.28 -8.94
C ALA A 40 2.51 -4.65 -8.40
N GLY A 41 3.16 -5.13 -7.34
CA GLY A 41 2.76 -6.37 -6.67
C GLY A 41 1.36 -6.33 -6.06
N TYR A 42 0.92 -5.18 -5.54
CA TYR A 42 -0.43 -4.99 -5.01
C TYR A 42 -1.51 -5.15 -6.09
N PHE A 43 -1.28 -4.59 -7.28
CA PHE A 43 -2.20 -4.73 -8.43
C PHE A 43 -2.01 -6.02 -9.23
N GLY A 44 -1.06 -6.88 -8.85
CA GLY A 44 -0.76 -8.10 -9.59
C GLY A 44 -0.03 -7.87 -10.92
N TRP A 45 0.55 -6.68 -11.12
CA TRP A 45 1.33 -6.37 -12.31
C TRP A 45 2.64 -7.16 -12.33
N SER A 46 2.89 -7.77 -13.48
CA SER A 46 4.09 -8.57 -13.71
C SER A 46 5.21 -7.69 -14.23
N ILE A 47 6.39 -7.80 -13.61
CA ILE A 47 7.61 -7.10 -14.04
C ILE A 47 8.43 -8.09 -14.88
N THR A 48 8.51 -7.85 -16.19
CA THR A 48 9.25 -8.70 -17.13
C THR A 48 10.34 -7.88 -17.82
N GLY A 49 11.58 -8.01 -17.35
CA GLY A 49 12.67 -7.12 -17.76
C GLY A 49 12.40 -5.71 -17.25
N ASP A 50 12.39 -4.75 -18.16
CA ASP A 50 12.06 -3.35 -17.86
C ASP A 50 10.54 -3.07 -17.85
N ALA A 51 9.78 -3.85 -18.64
CA ALA A 51 8.35 -3.62 -18.81
C ALA A 51 7.52 -4.13 -17.62
N ILE A 52 6.47 -3.39 -17.33
CA ILE A 52 5.49 -3.66 -16.27
C ILE A 52 4.16 -3.89 -16.95
N CYS A 53 3.62 -5.09 -16.81
CA CYS A 53 2.41 -5.53 -17.51
C CYS A 53 1.27 -5.78 -16.51
N GLY A 54 0.11 -5.22 -16.82
CA GLY A 54 -1.16 -5.59 -16.21
C GLY A 54 -1.74 -6.84 -16.86
N THR A 55 -3.01 -7.11 -16.57
CA THR A 55 -3.69 -8.31 -17.08
C THR A 55 -3.81 -8.30 -18.61
N ASP A 56 -4.15 -7.14 -19.19
CA ASP A 56 -4.46 -7.02 -20.62
C ASP A 56 -3.42 -6.20 -21.42
N ASP A 57 -2.71 -5.28 -20.76
CA ASP A 57 -1.83 -4.31 -21.42
C ASP A 57 -0.57 -4.02 -20.59
N ALA A 58 0.44 -3.45 -21.25
CA ALA A 58 1.56 -2.85 -20.55
C ALA A 58 1.12 -1.58 -19.80
N VAL A 59 1.54 -1.50 -18.53
CA VAL A 59 1.23 -0.40 -17.60
C VAL A 59 2.36 0.60 -17.56
N ALA A 60 3.62 0.19 -17.76
CA ALA A 60 4.77 1.10 -17.91
C ALA A 60 5.94 0.36 -18.58
N LEU A 61 6.82 1.10 -19.27
CA LEU A 61 8.01 0.53 -19.93
C LEU A 61 9.22 0.37 -19.02
N TYR A 62 9.30 1.18 -17.95
CA TYR A 62 10.39 1.18 -16.97
C TYR A 62 9.84 1.41 -15.56
N ILE A 63 10.52 0.84 -14.54
CA ILE A 63 10.12 1.01 -13.13
C ILE A 63 10.36 2.43 -12.62
N GLU A 64 11.31 3.15 -13.21
CA GLU A 64 11.59 4.56 -12.98
C GLU A 64 10.40 5.44 -13.39
N ASP A 65 9.87 5.23 -14.60
CA ASP A 65 8.72 5.98 -15.11
C ASP A 65 7.47 5.69 -14.28
N LEU A 66 7.27 4.43 -13.88
CA LEU A 66 6.21 4.08 -12.94
C LEU A 66 6.37 4.82 -11.62
N ALA A 67 7.58 4.87 -11.05
CA ALA A 67 7.82 5.58 -9.79
C ALA A 67 7.52 7.08 -9.90
N VAL A 68 7.87 7.72 -11.02
CA VAL A 68 7.52 9.13 -11.27
C VAL A 68 6.00 9.29 -11.35
N ALA A 69 5.33 8.47 -12.15
CA ALA A 69 3.88 8.55 -12.30
C ALA A 69 3.13 8.33 -10.98
N LEU A 70 3.56 7.36 -10.18
CA LEU A 70 3.00 7.10 -8.85
C LEU A 70 3.23 8.26 -7.87
N THR A 71 4.35 8.97 -8.01
CA THR A 71 4.64 10.16 -7.21
C THR A 71 3.73 11.32 -7.60
N GLU A 72 3.51 11.54 -8.90
CA GLU A 72 2.62 12.59 -9.41
C GLU A 72 1.15 12.34 -9.05
N LEU A 73 0.71 11.08 -9.08
CA LEU A 73 -0.61 10.67 -8.60
C LEU A 73 -0.73 10.75 -7.07
N GLY A 74 0.38 10.99 -6.36
CA GLY A 74 0.42 11.09 -4.90
C GLY A 74 0.15 9.77 -4.19
N TRP A 75 0.38 8.63 -4.87
CA TRP A 75 0.24 7.29 -4.31
C TRP A 75 1.50 6.86 -3.56
N ILE A 76 2.65 7.41 -3.93
CA ILE A 76 3.90 7.25 -3.19
C ILE A 76 4.52 8.62 -2.87
N SER A 77 5.35 8.65 -1.83
CA SER A 77 6.14 9.81 -1.45
C SER A 77 7.47 9.38 -0.83
N ALA A 78 8.31 10.35 -0.44
CA ALA A 78 9.50 10.07 0.34
C ALA A 78 9.18 9.27 1.62
N THR A 79 8.05 9.56 2.26
CA THR A 79 7.63 8.89 3.51
C THR A 79 7.00 7.50 3.31
N GLY A 80 6.68 7.11 2.07
CA GLY A 80 6.13 5.79 1.75
C GLY A 80 4.87 5.81 0.87
N ILE A 81 4.20 4.66 0.84
CA ILE A 81 3.02 4.40 -0.01
C ILE A 81 1.74 4.85 0.74
N HIS A 82 0.95 5.69 0.08
CA HIS A 82 -0.33 6.21 0.57
C HIS A 82 -1.49 5.28 0.19
N TRP A 83 -1.61 4.13 0.86
CA TRP A 83 -2.61 3.09 0.55
C TRP A 83 -4.07 3.57 0.47
N ASP A 84 -4.42 4.61 1.23
CA ASP A 84 -5.75 5.24 1.20
C ASP A 84 -6.08 5.95 -0.12
N ARG A 85 -5.06 6.31 -0.90
CA ARG A 85 -5.20 7.03 -2.18
C ARG A 85 -5.14 6.12 -3.40
N LEU A 86 -4.77 4.85 -3.21
CA LEU A 86 -4.73 3.92 -4.34
C LEU A 86 -6.17 3.57 -4.78
N PRO A 87 -6.42 3.53 -6.09
CA PRO A 87 -7.67 2.98 -6.59
C PRO A 87 -7.82 1.50 -6.21
N TYR A 88 -9.06 1.06 -6.00
CA TYR A 88 -9.35 -0.32 -5.62
C TYR A 88 -9.15 -1.32 -6.78
N GLY A 89 -9.32 -0.86 -8.02
CA GLY A 89 -9.25 -1.70 -9.21
C GLY A 89 -7.99 -1.47 -10.03
N GLU A 90 -7.42 -2.56 -10.57
CA GLU A 90 -6.30 -2.53 -11.52
C GLU A 90 -6.59 -1.62 -12.72
N HIS A 91 -7.81 -1.69 -13.26
CA HIS A 91 -8.20 -0.92 -14.44
C HIS A 91 -8.20 0.60 -14.19
N ASP A 92 -8.74 1.04 -13.05
CA ASP A 92 -8.73 2.44 -12.65
C ASP A 92 -7.30 2.93 -12.39
N ALA A 93 -6.46 2.07 -11.82
CA ALA A 93 -5.05 2.35 -11.60
C ALA A 93 -4.30 2.56 -12.93
N ALA A 94 -4.48 1.64 -13.87
CA ALA A 94 -3.88 1.72 -15.19
C ALA A 94 -4.39 2.94 -15.97
N ALA A 95 -5.67 3.28 -15.87
CA ALA A 95 -6.25 4.47 -16.50
C ALA A 95 -5.60 5.77 -15.99
N ALA A 96 -5.46 5.93 -14.67
CA ALA A 96 -4.79 7.09 -14.08
C ALA A 96 -3.31 7.20 -14.50
N LEU A 97 -2.61 6.07 -14.58
CA LEU A 97 -1.23 6.02 -15.05
C LEU A 97 -1.10 6.42 -16.53
N ARG A 98 -2.03 5.98 -17.38
CA ARG A 98 -2.06 6.32 -18.81
C ARG A 98 -2.21 7.83 -19.03
N ASP A 99 -3.00 8.52 -18.22
CA ASP A 99 -3.13 9.98 -18.32
C ASP A 99 -1.82 10.70 -18.00
N VAL A 100 -1.08 10.22 -16.99
CA VAL A 100 0.25 10.75 -16.66
C VAL A 100 1.24 10.44 -17.78
N GLN A 101 1.31 9.20 -18.25
CA GLN A 101 2.22 8.80 -19.32
C GLN A 101 2.00 9.59 -20.61
N ARG A 102 0.74 9.81 -20.99
CA ARG A 102 0.40 10.66 -22.14
C ARG A 102 0.90 12.09 -21.96
N ALA A 103 0.83 12.64 -20.74
CA ALA A 103 1.32 13.98 -20.45
C ALA A 103 2.86 14.09 -20.56
N HIS A 104 3.58 13.01 -20.26
CA HIS A 104 5.04 12.94 -20.36
C HIS A 104 5.56 12.40 -21.71
N GLY A 105 4.67 11.90 -22.58
CA GLY A 105 5.04 11.29 -23.86
C GLY A 105 5.63 9.87 -23.71
N TRP A 106 5.33 9.18 -22.62
CA TRP A 106 5.73 7.80 -22.33
C TRP A 106 4.67 6.78 -22.77
N ASP A 107 4.03 7.03 -23.90
CA ASP A 107 2.97 6.15 -24.41
C ASP A 107 3.50 4.72 -24.56
N VAL A 108 2.74 3.76 -24.02
CA VAL A 108 3.12 2.35 -23.87
C VAL A 108 2.51 1.51 -24.99
#